data_AF-A0ABD1W732-F1
#
_entry.id   AF-A0ABD1W732-F1
#
_cell.length_a   1.000
_cell.length_b   1.000
_cell.length_c   1.000
_cell.angle_alpha   90.00
_cell.angle_beta   90.00
_cell.angle_gamma   90.00
#
_symmetry.space_group_name_H-M   'P 1'
#
loop_
_entity.id
_entity.type
_entity.pdbx_description
1 polymer ?
#
loop_
_entity_poly.entity_id
_entity_poly.type
_entity_poly.pdbx_seq_one_letter_code
_entity_poly.pdbx_strand_id
1 'polypeptide(L)'
;MSTIFYFIYLDESKTDSTALSRWPGLTKQAANRSSKLGSSRRISHRDLQDIGTGFFLYAALLDDLAIDLPKAPACFGEIIGKLVLSGGLDFKIVEEIMKKVDDDNFQKCIFTATKRIVSSIPAGKGVLDSQAPNIEACESLF
;
A
#
# COMPACT_ATOMS: atom_id res chain seq x y z
N MET A 1 -2.11 -12.18 -14.53
CA MET A 1 -2.94 -11.48 -13.53
C MET A 1 -2.02 -10.85 -12.51
N SER A 2 -1.96 -9.52 -12.48
CA SER A 2 -1.03 -8.77 -11.65
C SER A 2 -1.44 -8.89 -10.17
N THR A 3 -0.48 -9.09 -9.27
CA THR A 3 -0.68 -9.27 -7.82
C THR A 3 -1.55 -8.16 -7.18
N ILE A 4 -1.54 -6.97 -7.79
CA ILE A 4 -2.35 -5.82 -7.35
C ILE A 4 -3.85 -6.03 -7.58
N PHE A 5 -4.25 -6.67 -8.68
CA PHE A 5 -5.67 -7.03 -8.89
C PHE A 5 -6.17 -7.96 -7.78
N TYR A 6 -5.30 -8.83 -7.25
CA TYR A 6 -5.65 -9.69 -6.13
C TYR A 6 -5.84 -8.90 -4.82
N PHE A 7 -5.06 -7.82 -4.61
CA PHE A 7 -5.19 -6.95 -3.45
C PHE A 7 -6.43 -6.05 -3.52
N ILE A 8 -6.75 -5.50 -4.69
CA ILE A 8 -7.95 -4.67 -4.92
C ILE A 8 -9.22 -5.54 -4.83
N TYR A 9 -9.22 -6.73 -5.45
CA TYR A 9 -10.33 -7.71 -5.34
C TYR A 9 -10.52 -8.20 -3.89
N LEU A 10 -9.44 -8.33 -3.12
CA LEU A 10 -9.54 -8.63 -1.69
C LEU A 10 -10.06 -7.44 -0.86
N ASP A 11 -9.86 -6.20 -1.30
CA ASP A 11 -10.42 -5.02 -0.61
C ASP A 11 -11.94 -4.91 -0.80
N GLU A 12 -12.45 -5.14 -2.01
CA GLU A 12 -13.90 -5.30 -2.26
C GLU A 12 -14.51 -6.41 -1.38
N SER A 13 -13.76 -7.50 -1.17
CA SER A 13 -14.21 -8.63 -0.35
C SER A 13 -14.20 -8.38 1.18
N LYS A 14 -13.59 -7.29 1.68
CA LYS A 14 -13.59 -6.96 3.12
C LYS A 14 -14.95 -6.50 3.65
N THR A 15 -15.93 -6.31 2.78
CA THR A 15 -17.34 -6.15 3.17
C THR A 15 -17.98 -7.47 3.64
N ASP A 16 -17.34 -8.62 3.38
CA ASP A 16 -17.77 -9.93 3.85
C ASP A 16 -16.86 -10.42 5.00
N SER A 17 -17.43 -10.50 6.20
CA SER A 17 -16.78 -11.00 7.43
C SER A 17 -16.09 -12.38 7.29
N THR A 18 -16.45 -13.15 6.26
CA THR A 18 -15.87 -14.45 5.93
C THR A 18 -14.50 -14.35 5.26
N ALA A 19 -14.18 -13.23 4.60
CA ALA A 19 -12.88 -13.00 3.98
C ALA A 19 -11.78 -12.69 5.02
N LEU A 20 -12.16 -12.04 6.12
CA LEU A 20 -11.26 -11.66 7.21
C LEU A 20 -10.68 -12.89 7.96
N SER A 21 -11.49 -13.93 8.16
CA SER A 21 -11.05 -15.19 8.80
C SER A 21 -10.14 -16.04 7.91
N ARG A 22 -10.14 -15.79 6.60
CA ARG A 22 -9.24 -16.41 5.60
C ARG A 22 -7.92 -15.67 5.43
N TRP A 23 -7.80 -14.42 5.91
CA TRP A 23 -6.60 -13.57 5.78
C TRP A 23 -5.29 -14.21 6.30
N PRO A 24 -5.26 -14.92 7.46
CA PRO A 24 -4.05 -15.60 7.92
C PRO A 24 -3.70 -16.83 7.07
N GLY A 25 -4.70 -17.49 6.48
CA GLY A 25 -4.51 -18.66 5.63
C GLY A 25 -3.98 -18.32 4.24
N LEU A 26 -4.44 -17.20 3.68
CA LEU A 26 -4.01 -16.71 2.37
C LEU A 26 -2.59 -16.11 2.41
N THR A 27 -2.22 -15.41 3.49
CA THR A 27 -0.84 -14.94 3.68
C THR A 27 0.13 -16.10 3.87
N LYS A 28 -0.27 -17.16 4.59
CA LYS A 28 0.52 -18.39 4.69
C LYS A 28 0.59 -19.14 3.36
N GLN A 29 -0.48 -19.21 2.58
CA GLN A 29 -0.47 -19.92 1.30
C GLN A 29 0.25 -19.12 0.19
N ALA A 30 0.22 -17.79 0.23
CA ALA A 30 1.03 -16.91 -0.63
C ALA A 30 2.52 -16.95 -0.23
N ALA A 31 2.84 -16.92 1.07
CA ALA A 31 4.20 -17.09 1.56
C ALA A 31 4.75 -18.49 1.27
N ASN A 32 3.93 -19.54 1.39
CA ASN A 32 4.34 -20.92 1.13
C ASN A 32 4.33 -21.29 -0.37
N ARG A 33 3.63 -20.52 -1.23
CA ARG A 33 3.84 -20.54 -2.69
C ARG A 33 5.09 -19.77 -3.09
N SER A 34 5.45 -18.72 -2.34
CA SER A 34 6.71 -17.99 -2.52
C SER A 34 7.93 -18.84 -2.14
N SER A 35 7.85 -19.65 -1.06
CA SER A 35 8.92 -20.59 -0.68
C SER A 35 9.11 -21.76 -1.67
N LYS A 36 8.07 -22.10 -2.44
CA LYS A 36 8.15 -23.12 -3.52
C LYS A 36 8.52 -22.53 -4.88
N LEU A 37 8.53 -21.21 -5.01
CA LEU A 37 9.14 -20.44 -6.09
C LEU A 37 10.53 -19.94 -5.66
N GLY A 38 11.30 -20.81 -5.00
CA GLY A 38 12.72 -20.66 -4.76
C GLY A 38 13.51 -20.80 -6.06
N SER A 39 13.39 -19.80 -6.94
CA SER A 39 14.33 -19.54 -8.03
C SER A 39 14.18 -18.07 -8.43
N SER A 40 14.74 -17.21 -7.57
CA SER A 40 15.27 -15.88 -7.90
C SER A 40 14.55 -15.15 -9.04
N ARG A 41 13.26 -14.84 -8.90
CA ARG A 41 12.67 -13.81 -9.76
C ARG A 41 13.06 -12.47 -9.14
N ARG A 42 14.19 -11.93 -9.59
CA ARG A 42 14.53 -10.52 -9.39
C ARG A 42 13.31 -9.71 -9.82
N ILE A 43 12.72 -8.93 -8.91
CA ILE A 43 11.73 -7.92 -9.26
C ILE A 43 12.42 -7.03 -10.29
N SER A 44 11.97 -7.06 -11.53
CA SER A 44 12.58 -6.27 -12.58
C SER A 44 12.13 -4.82 -12.44
N HIS A 45 12.90 -3.86 -12.95
CA HIS A 45 12.51 -2.44 -12.99
C HIS A 45 11.11 -2.24 -13.63
N ARG A 46 10.72 -3.16 -14.52
CA ARG A 46 9.42 -3.16 -15.20
C ARG A 46 8.27 -3.54 -14.26
N ASP A 47 8.48 -4.52 -13.38
CA ASP A 47 7.48 -4.93 -12.38
C ASP A 47 7.24 -3.83 -11.35
N LEU A 48 8.26 -3.03 -11.00
CA LEU A 48 8.13 -1.86 -10.12
C LEU A 48 7.34 -0.71 -10.80
N GLN A 49 7.54 -0.50 -12.10
CA GLN A 49 6.75 0.45 -12.90
C GLN A 49 5.28 0.02 -13.01
N ASP A 50 5.03 -1.26 -13.22
CA ASP A 50 3.66 -1.80 -13.26
C ASP A 50 2.97 -1.70 -11.89
N ILE A 51 3.73 -1.83 -10.80
CA ILE A 51 3.21 -1.63 -9.44
C ILE A 51 2.82 -0.16 -9.22
N GLY A 52 3.72 0.79 -9.52
CA GLY A 52 3.43 2.22 -9.39
C GLY A 52 2.21 2.65 -10.20
N THR A 53 2.05 2.12 -11.42
CA THR A 53 0.90 2.44 -12.29
C THR A 53 -0.43 2.06 -11.66
N GLY A 54 -0.52 0.90 -11.02
CA GLY A 54 -1.74 0.47 -10.32
C GLY A 54 -2.09 1.36 -9.14
N PHE A 55 -1.10 1.78 -8.35
CA PHE A 55 -1.32 2.69 -7.22
C PHE A 55 -1.72 4.10 -7.69
N PHE A 56 -1.14 4.60 -8.78
CA PHE A 56 -1.51 5.90 -9.34
C PHE A 56 -2.94 5.93 -9.88
N LEU A 57 -3.38 4.86 -10.56
CA LEU A 57 -4.76 4.75 -11.04
C LEU A 57 -5.75 4.66 -9.89
N TYR A 58 -5.42 3.89 -8.83
CA TYR A 58 -6.27 3.81 -7.65
C TYR A 58 -6.36 5.16 -6.92
N ALA A 59 -5.23 5.88 -6.79
CA ALA A 59 -5.18 7.22 -6.20
C ALA A 59 -6.06 8.22 -6.97
N ALA A 60 -6.02 8.19 -8.31
CA ALA A 60 -6.82 9.07 -9.16
C ALA A 60 -8.33 8.77 -9.13
N LEU A 61 -8.73 7.55 -8.76
CA LEU A 61 -10.14 7.15 -8.62
C LEU A 61 -10.64 7.23 -7.16
N LEU A 62 -9.78 7.65 -6.24
CA LEU A 62 -10.05 7.53 -4.82
C LEU A 62 -11.22 8.40 -4.38
N ASP A 63 -11.41 9.56 -5.00
CA ASP A 63 -12.50 10.48 -4.67
C ASP A 63 -13.86 9.88 -4.99
N ASP A 64 -14.00 9.28 -6.18
CA ASP A 64 -15.20 8.57 -6.58
C ASP A 64 -15.45 7.35 -5.68
N LEU A 65 -14.41 6.57 -5.39
CA LEU A 65 -14.51 5.40 -4.51
C LEU A 65 -14.86 5.78 -3.08
N ALA A 66 -14.38 6.91 -2.56
CA ALA A 66 -14.62 7.34 -1.19
C ALA A 66 -16.06 7.76 -0.94
N ILE A 67 -16.82 8.11 -1.98
CA ILE A 67 -18.27 8.38 -1.89
C ILE A 67 -19.00 7.12 -1.42
N ASP A 68 -18.74 5.99 -2.09
CA ASP A 68 -19.39 4.72 -1.76
C ASP A 68 -18.69 3.99 -0.60
N LEU A 69 -17.37 4.15 -0.51
CA LEU A 69 -16.50 3.46 0.44
C LEU A 69 -15.70 4.49 1.24
N PRO A 70 -16.29 5.11 2.28
CA PRO A 70 -15.63 6.18 3.07
C PRO A 70 -14.35 5.72 3.79
N LYS A 71 -14.08 4.40 3.84
CA LYS A 71 -12.84 3.82 4.40
C LYS A 71 -11.73 3.60 3.38
N ALA A 72 -12.00 3.73 2.08
CA ALA A 72 -11.04 3.48 1.01
C ALA A 72 -9.70 4.23 1.21
N PRO A 73 -9.69 5.53 1.59
CA PRO A 73 -8.42 6.25 1.83
C PRO A 73 -7.57 5.62 2.94
N ALA A 74 -8.19 5.24 4.07
CA ALA A 74 -7.47 4.63 5.18
C ALA A 74 -6.97 3.22 4.83
N CYS A 75 -7.80 2.41 4.14
CA CYS A 75 -7.43 1.08 3.69
C CYS A 75 -6.28 1.12 2.67
N PHE A 76 -6.28 2.11 1.77
CA PHE A 76 -5.20 2.32 0.82
C PHE A 76 -3.87 2.62 1.52
N GLY A 77 -3.89 3.53 2.51
CA GLY A 77 -2.72 3.82 3.33
C GLY A 77 -2.19 2.61 4.12
N GLU A 78 -3.07 1.72 4.60
CA GLU A 78 -2.62 0.47 5.24
C GLU A 78 -1.89 -0.48 4.29
N ILE A 79 -2.32 -0.56 3.04
CA ILE A 79 -1.66 -1.38 2.00
C ILE A 79 -0.29 -0.78 1.67
N ILE A 80 -0.21 0.54 1.48
CA ILE A 80 1.05 1.26 1.23
C ILE A 80 2.03 1.01 2.38
N GLY A 81 1.61 1.19 3.63
CA GLY A 81 2.48 0.97 4.80
C GLY A 81 3.05 -0.45 4.89
N LYS A 82 2.27 -1.48 4.52
CA LYS A 82 2.77 -2.87 4.46
C LYS A 82 3.81 -3.07 3.36
N LEU A 83 3.65 -2.41 2.22
CA LEU A 83 4.61 -2.46 1.12
C LEU A 83 5.91 -1.71 1.46
N VAL A 84 5.82 -0.59 2.17
CA VAL A 84 6.99 0.12 2.68
C VAL A 84 7.79 -0.78 3.64
N LEU A 85 7.11 -1.46 4.57
CA LEU A 85 7.77 -2.39 5.50
C LEU A 85 8.43 -3.59 4.82
N SER A 86 7.90 -4.06 3.68
CA SER A 86 8.49 -5.15 2.91
C SER A 86 9.56 -4.69 1.92
N GLY A 87 9.84 -3.38 1.84
CA GLY A 87 10.76 -2.80 0.86
C GLY A 87 10.21 -2.79 -0.58
N GLY A 88 8.90 -2.99 -0.75
CA GLY A 88 8.22 -2.95 -2.05
C GLY A 88 7.89 -1.53 -2.53
N LEU A 89 7.85 -0.55 -1.63
CA LEU A 89 7.73 0.88 -1.93
C LEU A 89 8.68 1.69 -1.02
N ASP A 90 9.18 2.80 -1.53
CA ASP A 90 9.86 3.82 -0.74
C ASP A 90 8.98 5.07 -0.60
N PHE A 91 9.32 5.97 0.33
CA PHE A 91 8.52 7.18 0.56
C PHE A 91 8.54 8.17 -0.60
N LYS A 92 9.52 8.07 -1.51
CA LYS A 92 9.53 8.90 -2.73
C LYS A 92 8.40 8.50 -3.67
N ILE A 93 8.16 7.19 -3.84
CA ILE A 93 7.00 6.71 -4.60
C ILE A 93 5.69 6.99 -3.85
N VAL A 94 5.69 6.92 -2.52
CA VAL A 94 4.50 7.32 -1.71
C VAL A 94 4.14 8.78 -1.95
N GLU A 95 5.13 9.68 -1.99
CA GLU A 95 4.93 11.10 -2.32
C GLU A 95 4.30 11.26 -3.71
N GLU A 96 4.80 10.54 -4.72
CA GLU A 96 4.24 10.56 -6.07
C GLU A 96 2.80 10.03 -6.11
N ILE A 97 2.47 9.01 -5.31
CA ILE A 97 1.10 8.48 -5.20
C ILE A 97 0.18 9.53 -4.58
N MET A 98 0.63 10.19 -3.50
CA MET A 98 -0.16 11.21 -2.82
C MET A 98 -0.46 12.41 -3.73
N LYS A 99 0.49 12.81 -4.58
CA LYS A 99 0.28 13.85 -5.61
C LYS A 99 -0.77 13.51 -6.67
N LYS A 100 -1.26 12.26 -6.71
CA LYS A 100 -2.35 11.82 -7.60
C LYS A 100 -3.71 11.77 -6.92
N VAL A 101 -3.76 12.02 -5.62
CA VAL A 101 -5.01 12.12 -4.86
C VAL A 101 -5.40 13.59 -4.87
N ASP A 102 -6.61 13.89 -5.33
CA ASP A 102 -7.07 15.28 -5.50
C ASP A 102 -7.52 15.91 -4.17
N ASP A 103 -8.02 15.13 -3.20
CA ASP A 103 -8.45 15.63 -1.88
C ASP A 103 -7.34 15.55 -0.80
N ASP A 104 -7.00 16.70 -0.21
CA ASP A 104 -5.97 16.84 0.85
C ASP A 104 -6.31 16.07 2.13
N ASN A 105 -7.60 15.91 2.48
CA ASN A 105 -8.00 15.09 3.62
C ASN A 105 -7.77 13.61 3.34
N PHE A 106 -7.95 13.16 2.09
CA PHE A 106 -7.61 11.80 1.70
C PHE A 106 -6.10 11.59 1.70
N GLN A 107 -5.32 12.53 1.18
CA GLN A 107 -3.86 12.50 1.28
C GLN A 107 -3.41 12.33 2.75
N LYS A 108 -3.94 13.17 3.65
CA LYS A 108 -3.67 13.09 5.09
C LYS A 108 -4.10 11.77 5.69
N CYS A 109 -5.26 11.24 5.32
CA CYS A 109 -5.80 9.97 5.81
C CYS A 109 -4.89 8.79 5.40
N ILE A 110 -4.53 8.72 4.12
CA ILE A 110 -3.62 7.71 3.55
C ILE A 110 -2.28 7.76 4.27
N PHE A 111 -1.69 8.96 4.40
CA PHE A 111 -0.36 9.11 4.97
C PHE A 111 -0.34 8.80 6.47
N THR A 112 -1.37 9.20 7.21
CA THR A 112 -1.54 8.86 8.63
C THR A 112 -1.64 7.34 8.81
N ALA A 113 -2.45 6.66 7.99
CA ALA A 113 -2.57 5.21 8.04
C ALA A 113 -1.26 4.51 7.67
N THR A 114 -0.55 5.01 6.65
CA THR A 114 0.76 4.53 6.22
C THR A 114 1.78 4.61 7.35
N LYS A 115 1.98 5.81 7.93
CA LYS A 115 2.91 6.02 9.06
C LYS A 115 2.54 5.16 10.25
N ARG A 116 1.25 5.04 10.60
CA ARG A 116 0.79 4.17 11.69
C ARG A 116 1.23 2.71 11.48
N ILE A 117 1.08 2.17 10.28
CA ILE A 117 1.51 0.81 9.96
C ILE A 117 3.02 0.67 10.02
N VAL A 118 3.78 1.60 9.41
CA VAL A 118 5.24 1.54 9.41
C VAL A 118 5.78 1.64 10.84
N SER A 119 5.26 2.55 11.65
CA SER A 119 5.65 2.72 13.06
C SER A 119 5.20 1.59 13.99
N SER A 120 4.36 0.66 13.53
CA SER A 120 3.81 -0.41 14.38
C SER A 120 4.85 -1.46 14.79
N ILE A 121 6.00 -1.52 14.11
CA ILE A 121 7.09 -2.46 14.41
C ILE A 121 8.45 -1.76 14.53
N PRO A 122 9.39 -2.29 15.34
CA PRO A 122 10.70 -1.66 15.54
C PRO A 122 11.50 -1.46 14.24
N ALA A 123 11.42 -2.41 13.31
CA ALA A 123 12.09 -2.32 12.01
C ALA A 123 11.61 -1.13 11.17
N GLY A 124 10.33 -0.79 11.26
CA GLY A 124 9.76 0.33 10.52
C GLY A 124 10.19 1.69 11.05
N LYS A 125 10.54 1.79 12.35
CA LYS A 125 11.14 3.02 12.88
C LYS A 125 12.47 3.36 12.18
N GLY A 126 13.32 2.35 11.95
CA GLY A 126 14.54 2.53 11.18
C GLY A 126 14.29 2.97 9.73
N VAL A 127 13.21 2.48 9.10
CA VAL A 127 12.79 2.94 7.76
C VAL A 127 12.40 4.42 7.80
N LEU A 128 11.62 4.84 8.79
CA LEU A 128 11.19 6.23 8.94
C LEU A 128 12.39 7.16 9.16
N ASP A 129 13.28 6.80 10.08
CA ASP A 129 14.47 7.59 10.39
C ASP A 129 15.39 7.73 9.17
N SER A 130 15.52 6.66 8.35
CA SER A 130 16.33 6.68 7.13
C SER A 130 15.74 7.50 5.97
N GLN A 131 14.42 7.75 6.00
CA GLN A 131 13.68 8.42 4.93
C GLN A 131 13.02 9.73 5.39
N ALA A 132 13.49 10.31 6.50
CA ALA A 132 13.00 11.57 7.06
C ALA A 132 12.74 12.69 6.02
N PRO A 133 13.63 13.01 5.06
CA PRO A 133 13.36 14.08 4.09
C PRO A 133 12.17 13.77 3.17
N ASN A 134 11.98 12.51 2.78
CA ASN A 134 10.84 12.11 1.93
C ASN A 134 9.53 12.11 2.72
N ILE A 135 9.60 11.82 4.03
CA ILE A 135 8.44 11.88 4.93
C ILE A 135 7.98 13.33 5.10
N GLU A 136 8.92 14.25 5.33
CA GLU A 136 8.63 15.69 5.42
C GLU A 136 8.04 16.23 4.11
N ALA A 137 8.53 15.75 2.96
CA ALA A 137 7.95 16.09 1.66
C ALA A 137 6.49 15.62 1.53
N CYS A 138 6.16 14.41 1.99
CA CYS A 138 4.77 13.95 2.03
C CYS A 138 3.89 14.74 3.02
N GLU A 139 4.44 15.18 4.15
CA GLU A 139 3.71 16.00 5.14
C GLU A 139 3.39 17.40 4.61
N SER A 140 4.22 17.91 3.70
CA SER A 140 4.05 19.24 3.11
C SER A 140 2.98 19.29 2.01
N LEU A 141 2.36 18.15 1.67
CA LEU A 141 1.32 18.07 0.64
C LEU A 141 -0.07 18.49 1.15
N PHE A 142 -0.31 18.51 2.47
CA PHE A 142 -1.62 18.72 3.09
C PHE A 142 -1.57 19.54 4.39
#